data_AF-A0A524GLZ1-F1
#
_entry.id   AF-A0A524GLZ1-F1
#
_cell.length_a   1.000
_cell.length_b   1.000
_cell.length_c   1.000
_cell.angle_alpha   90.00
_cell.angle_beta   90.00
_cell.angle_gamma   90.00
#
_symmetry.space_group_name_H-M   'P 1'
#
loop_
_entity.id
_entity.type
_entity.pdbx_description
1 polymer ?
#
loop_
_entity_poly.entity_id
_entity_poly.type
_entity_poly.pdbx_seq_one_letter_code
_entity_poly.pdbx_strand_id
1 'polypeptide(L)'
;MTDVEPKPETAEGRHGTGERIRPRSVILGILLALLICVITPFNNAYRQGTPLGGGYFPLAPFYILVWMMILTALLRAVFKKHRLLTGRELLVTWALMMLLSGIAWTGLARTFFFNLTVPYYFATAENRWAEVLQPLLPASWYPQSIEAVDGFYNGLGGSRQMGWVEVLQQIPWGAWAGPLLGWIGFILMCYLVMVCTVSLLGRQPLYNERMNFPLLRVPILMQES
;
A
#
# COMPACT_ATOMS: atom_id res chain seq x y z
N MET A 1 33.38 55.81 -23.53
CA MET A 1 32.06 55.41 -22.99
C MET A 1 31.63 54.22 -23.82
N THR A 2 32.02 53.04 -23.36
CA THR A 2 31.76 51.75 -24.02
C THR A 2 30.98 50.94 -23.01
N ASP A 3 29.65 50.93 -23.17
CA ASP A 3 28.74 50.08 -22.42
C ASP A 3 29.04 48.61 -22.76
N VAL A 4 29.64 47.91 -21.81
CA VAL A 4 29.78 46.45 -21.86
C VAL A 4 28.50 45.90 -21.24
N GLU A 5 27.58 45.44 -22.09
CA GLU A 5 26.44 44.63 -21.67
C GLU A 5 26.94 43.41 -20.87
N PRO A 6 26.40 43.14 -19.66
CA PRO A 6 26.72 41.91 -18.97
C PRO A 6 26.06 40.74 -19.69
N LYS A 7 26.90 39.78 -20.10
CA LYS A 7 26.51 38.46 -20.62
C LYS A 7 25.40 37.85 -19.74
N PRO A 8 24.34 37.26 -20.32
CA PRO A 8 23.39 36.49 -19.53
C PRO A 8 24.11 35.29 -18.91
N GLU A 9 24.24 35.27 -17.59
CA GLU A 9 24.64 34.08 -16.85
C GLU A 9 23.64 32.98 -17.20
N THR A 10 24.14 31.99 -17.93
CA THR A 10 23.48 30.71 -18.14
C THR A 10 23.11 30.13 -16.79
N ALA A 11 21.81 30.14 -16.47
CA ALA A 11 21.19 29.46 -15.34
C ALA A 11 21.21 27.93 -15.51
N GLU A 12 22.33 27.39 -15.98
CA GLU A 12 22.64 25.97 -16.01
C GLU A 12 23.47 25.65 -14.76
N GLY A 13 22.87 24.97 -13.78
CA GLY A 13 23.66 24.42 -12.68
C GLY A 13 23.04 24.43 -11.28
N ARG A 14 21.72 24.33 -11.14
CA ARG A 14 21.12 23.87 -9.87
C ARG A 14 20.02 22.82 -10.11
N HIS A 15 20.27 21.84 -10.97
CA HIS A 15 19.69 20.53 -10.73
C HIS A 15 20.35 19.99 -9.47
N GLY A 16 19.66 20.15 -8.34
CA GLY A 16 20.10 19.62 -7.05
C GLY A 16 20.57 18.19 -7.27
N THR A 17 21.84 17.94 -6.94
CA THR A 17 22.42 16.61 -6.87
C THR A 17 21.40 15.71 -6.19
N GLY A 18 20.86 14.73 -6.93
CA GLY A 18 19.88 13.77 -6.42
C GLY A 18 20.47 13.08 -5.21
N GLU A 19 20.16 13.61 -4.03
CA GLU A 19 20.64 13.07 -2.77
C GLU A 19 20.03 11.67 -2.64
N ARG A 20 20.90 10.66 -2.66
CA ARG A 20 20.48 9.26 -2.78
C ARG A 20 19.54 8.90 -1.64
N ILE A 21 18.35 8.40 -1.99
CA ILE A 21 17.43 7.78 -1.02
C ILE A 21 18.19 6.66 -0.32
N ARG A 22 18.30 6.73 1.00
CA ARG A 22 19.03 5.71 1.75
C ARG A 22 18.19 4.45 1.86
N PRO A 23 18.74 3.25 1.61
CA PRO A 23 17.98 2.00 1.63
C PRO A 23 17.28 1.75 2.97
N ARG A 24 17.84 2.26 4.08
CA ARG A 24 17.26 2.14 5.42
C ARG A 24 15.85 2.71 5.55
N SER A 25 15.51 3.83 4.88
CA SER A 25 14.16 4.41 4.95
C SER A 25 13.15 3.58 4.16
N VAL A 26 13.59 2.98 3.05
CA VAL A 26 12.76 2.08 2.24
C VAL A 26 12.45 0.82 3.03
N ILE A 27 13.47 0.19 3.61
CA ILE A 27 13.31 -1.02 4.43
C ILE A 27 12.39 -0.74 5.62
N LEU A 28 12.62 0.36 6.34
CA LEU A 28 11.78 0.76 7.47
C LEU A 28 10.33 1.01 7.05
N GLY A 29 10.11 1.70 5.93
CA GLY A 29 8.78 1.95 5.38
C GLY A 29 8.04 0.67 5.02
N ILE A 30 8.72 -0.28 4.37
CA ILE A 30 8.16 -1.60 4.03
C ILE A 30 7.81 -2.39 5.29
N LEU A 31 8.72 -2.47 6.26
CA LEU A 31 8.49 -3.22 7.50
C LEU A 31 7.29 -2.68 8.28
N LEU A 32 7.22 -1.36 8.45
CA LEU A 32 6.10 -0.72 9.14
C LEU A 32 4.80 -0.86 8.35
N ALA A 33 4.84 -0.77 7.01
CA ALA A 33 3.67 -1.02 6.17
C ALA A 33 3.15 -2.44 6.34
N LEU A 34 4.03 -3.45 6.31
CA LEU A 34 3.66 -4.86 6.52
C LEU A 34 3.04 -5.07 7.90
N LEU A 35 3.59 -4.44 8.93
CA LEU A 35 3.01 -4.49 10.28
C LEU A 35 1.57 -3.92 10.29
N ILE A 36 1.34 -2.78 9.63
CA ILE A 36 0.00 -2.20 9.50
C ILE A 36 -0.92 -3.16 8.73
N CYS A 37 -0.44 -3.77 7.64
CA CYS A 37 -1.22 -4.73 6.84
C CYS A 37 -1.64 -5.96 7.65
N VAL A 38 -0.81 -6.46 8.56
CA VAL A 38 -1.15 -7.59 9.44
C VAL A 38 -2.15 -7.19 10.51
N ILE A 39 -2.01 -5.99 11.10
CA ILE A 39 -2.89 -5.53 12.19
C ILE A 39 -4.26 -5.09 11.67
N THR A 40 -4.33 -4.55 10.45
CA THR A 40 -5.55 -3.93 9.90
C THR A 40 -6.75 -4.89 9.79
N PRO A 41 -6.61 -6.13 9.29
CA PRO A 41 -7.70 -7.10 9.28
C PRO A 41 -8.24 -7.39 10.69
N PHE A 42 -7.36 -7.58 11.67
CA PHE A 42 -7.75 -7.83 13.05
C PHE A 42 -8.50 -6.65 13.66
N ASN A 43 -8.02 -5.42 13.43
CA ASN A 43 -8.71 -4.23 13.93
C ASN A 43 -10.07 -4.00 13.23
N ASN A 44 -10.11 -4.11 11.91
CA ASN A 44 -11.27 -3.70 11.12
C ASN A 44 -12.34 -4.78 11.04
N ALA A 45 -11.96 -6.05 10.87
CA ALA A 45 -12.90 -7.16 10.72
C ALA A 45 -13.31 -7.73 12.08
N TYR A 46 -12.36 -7.94 13.00
CA TYR A 46 -12.65 -8.56 14.30
C TYR A 46 -13.07 -7.53 15.35
N ARG A 47 -12.31 -6.45 15.56
CA ARG A 47 -12.66 -5.43 16.56
C ARG A 47 -13.70 -4.41 16.08
N GLN A 48 -14.02 -4.39 14.79
CA GLN A 48 -14.87 -3.37 14.15
C GLN A 48 -14.44 -1.94 14.50
N GLY A 49 -13.13 -1.74 14.71
CA GLY A 49 -12.56 -0.46 15.09
C GLY A 49 -12.40 0.50 13.92
N THR A 50 -11.94 1.72 14.21
CA THR A 50 -11.66 2.74 13.19
C THR A 50 -10.65 2.23 12.16
N PRO A 51 -10.89 2.41 10.85
CA PRO A 51 -9.96 1.96 9.80
C PRO A 51 -8.56 2.56 9.96
N LEU A 52 -7.57 1.69 10.24
CA LEU A 52 -6.19 2.12 10.53
C LEU A 52 -5.43 2.60 9.29
N GLY A 53 -5.51 1.85 8.18
CA GLY A 53 -4.79 2.18 6.92
C GLY A 53 -5.69 2.60 5.76
N GLY A 54 -7.01 2.50 5.89
CA GLY A 54 -7.92 2.50 4.74
C GLY A 54 -8.98 3.60 4.67
N GLY A 55 -8.91 4.60 5.54
CA GLY A 55 -9.76 5.80 5.43
C GLY A 55 -9.22 6.78 4.39
N TYR A 56 -10.00 7.82 4.06
CA TYR A 56 -9.55 8.97 3.23
C TYR A 56 -8.27 9.62 3.76
N PHE A 57 -8.05 9.50 5.07
CA PHE A 57 -6.82 9.83 5.73
C PHE A 57 -6.30 8.58 6.47
N PRO A 58 -5.24 7.93 5.98
CA PRO A 58 -4.65 6.75 6.63
C PRO A 58 -3.97 7.16 7.95
N LEU A 59 -4.73 6.98 9.04
CA LEU A 59 -4.37 7.42 10.39
C LEU A 59 -3.13 6.71 10.92
N ALA A 60 -2.98 5.40 10.72
CA ALA A 60 -1.85 4.66 11.28
C ALA A 60 -0.48 5.13 10.74
N PRO A 61 -0.27 5.26 9.41
CA PRO A 61 0.94 5.89 8.88
C PRO A 61 1.18 7.30 9.44
N PHE A 62 0.13 8.11 9.58
CA PHE A 62 0.24 9.47 10.13
C PHE A 62 0.69 9.48 11.60
N TYR A 63 0.06 8.68 12.47
CA TYR A 63 0.46 8.58 13.87
C TYR A 63 1.90 8.07 14.01
N ILE A 64 2.29 7.07 13.22
CA ILE A 64 3.68 6.56 13.23
C ILE A 64 4.65 7.67 12.79
N LEU A 65 4.31 8.44 11.75
CA LEU A 65 5.10 9.59 11.32
C LEU A 65 5.27 10.63 12.46
N VAL A 66 4.20 10.99 13.16
CA VAL A 66 4.24 11.95 14.28
C VAL A 66 5.15 11.43 15.40
N TRP A 67 5.02 10.16 15.79
CA TRP A 67 5.89 9.57 16.81
C TRP A 67 7.36 9.51 16.38
N MET A 68 7.62 9.19 15.12
CA MET A 68 8.98 9.20 14.58
C MET A 68 9.58 10.62 14.55
N MET A 69 8.79 11.66 14.26
CA MET A 69 9.23 13.07 14.37
C MET A 69 9.59 13.44 15.82
N ILE A 70 8.73 13.10 16.78
CA ILE A 70 8.97 13.38 18.20
C ILE A 70 10.23 12.66 18.67
N LEU A 71 10.36 11.37 18.35
CA LEU A 71 11.50 10.55 18.75
C LEU A 71 12.81 11.11 18.16
N THR A 72 12.81 11.42 16.86
CA THR A 72 14.01 11.99 16.21
C THR A 72 14.39 13.36 16.76
N ALA A 73 13.40 14.22 17.10
CA ALA A 73 13.63 15.50 17.76
C ALA A 73 14.19 15.35 19.19
N LEU A 74 13.63 14.43 19.98
CA LEU A 74 14.08 14.15 21.35
C LEU A 74 15.50 13.59 21.36
N LEU A 75 15.80 12.60 20.51
CA LEU A 75 17.15 12.04 20.39
C LEU A 75 18.16 13.08 19.90
N ARG A 76 17.75 14.03 19.05
CA ARG A 76 18.59 15.17 18.68
C ARG A 76 18.88 16.09 19.86
N ALA A 77 17.88 16.36 20.71
CA ALA A 77 18.06 17.18 21.90
C ALA A 77 19.01 16.53 22.92
N VAL A 78 18.92 15.21 23.10
CA VAL A 78 19.73 14.45 24.07
C VAL A 78 21.15 14.18 23.57
N PHE A 79 21.30 13.69 22.33
CA PHE A 79 22.60 13.19 21.85
C PHE A 79 23.38 14.18 20.98
N LYS A 80 22.81 15.35 20.64
CA LYS A 80 23.38 16.51 19.91
C LYS A 80 24.12 16.27 18.58
N LYS A 81 24.49 15.03 18.22
CA LYS A 81 25.48 14.72 17.17
C LYS A 81 25.00 13.74 16.10
N HIS A 82 23.90 13.00 16.32
CA HIS A 82 23.43 11.98 15.37
C HIS A 82 22.02 12.27 14.86
N ARG A 83 21.89 12.57 13.57
CA ARG A 83 20.62 12.53 12.83
C ARG A 83 20.31 11.06 12.51
N LEU A 84 19.51 10.40 13.35
CA LEU A 84 19.10 9.00 13.13
C LEU A 84 18.36 8.85 11.81
N LEU A 85 17.34 9.68 11.59
CA LEU A 85 16.58 9.80 10.36
C LEU A 85 16.57 11.27 9.91
N THR A 86 16.65 11.51 8.61
CA THR A 86 16.45 12.84 8.02
C THR A 86 14.98 13.08 7.67
N GLY A 87 14.55 14.33 7.49
CA GLY A 87 13.19 14.66 7.06
C GLY A 87 12.79 13.94 5.76
N ARG A 88 13.74 13.81 4.81
CA ARG A 88 13.57 13.03 3.58
C ARG A 88 13.29 11.55 3.83
N GLU A 89 14.07 10.92 4.71
CA GLU A 89 13.91 9.51 5.05
C GLU A 89 12.57 9.25 5.73
N LEU A 90 12.17 10.17 6.59
CA LEU A 90 10.91 10.12 7.28
C LEU A 90 9.72 10.24 6.32
N LEU A 91 9.79 11.16 5.34
CA LEU A 91 8.79 11.31 4.28
C LEU A 91 8.73 10.09 3.37
N VAL A 92 9.87 9.54 2.95
CA VAL A 92 9.91 8.31 2.14
C VAL A 92 9.29 7.13 2.90
N THR A 93 9.65 6.98 4.18
CA THR A 93 9.08 5.94 5.06
C THR A 93 7.57 6.10 5.15
N TRP A 94 7.09 7.32 5.40
CA TRP A 94 5.67 7.62 5.49
C TRP A 94 4.94 7.37 4.17
N ALA A 95 5.44 7.88 3.05
CA ALA A 95 4.84 7.67 1.74
C ALA A 95 4.71 6.18 1.41
N LEU A 96 5.75 5.38 1.68
CA LEU A 96 5.70 3.93 1.51
C LEU A 96 4.66 3.27 2.42
N MET A 97 4.59 3.66 3.69
CA MET A 97 3.55 3.17 4.60
C MET A 97 2.15 3.48 4.06
N MET A 98 1.89 4.71 3.62
CA MET A 98 0.60 5.15 3.09
C MET A 98 0.20 4.31 1.86
N LEU A 99 1.13 4.15 0.92
CA LEU A 99 0.89 3.43 -0.33
C LEU A 99 0.60 1.95 -0.09
N LEU A 100 1.47 1.25 0.64
CA LEU A 100 1.34 -0.20 0.83
C LEU A 100 0.15 -0.56 1.74
N SER A 101 -0.07 0.19 2.83
CA SER A 101 -1.12 -0.16 3.79
C SER A 101 -2.53 0.17 3.29
N GLY A 102 -2.70 1.24 2.51
CA GLY A 102 -3.99 1.62 1.94
C GLY A 102 -4.52 0.64 0.89
N ILE A 103 -3.62 0.10 0.06
CA ILE A 103 -3.96 -0.88 -0.98
C ILE A 103 -4.37 -2.21 -0.35
N ALA A 104 -3.64 -2.68 0.66
CA ALA A 104 -3.76 -4.04 1.16
C ALA A 104 -5.17 -4.40 1.67
N TRP A 105 -5.74 -3.61 2.58
CA TRP A 105 -7.06 -3.93 3.15
C TRP A 105 -8.21 -3.32 2.36
N THR A 106 -8.31 -1.99 2.32
CA THR A 106 -9.46 -1.32 1.73
C THR A 106 -9.45 -1.33 0.22
N GLY A 107 -8.27 -1.22 -0.40
CA GLY A 107 -8.14 -1.28 -1.85
C GLY A 107 -8.32 -2.68 -2.43
N LEU A 108 -8.10 -3.74 -1.63
CA LEU A 108 -8.08 -5.11 -2.12
C LEU A 108 -8.79 -6.09 -1.19
N ALA A 109 -8.18 -6.48 -0.06
CA ALA A 109 -8.61 -7.66 0.70
C ALA A 109 -10.06 -7.59 1.21
N ARG A 110 -10.58 -6.38 1.51
CA ARG A 110 -11.95 -6.19 2.02
C ARG A 110 -13.01 -6.75 1.07
N THR A 111 -12.84 -6.60 -0.24
CA THR A 111 -13.84 -7.00 -1.25
C THR A 111 -13.36 -8.16 -2.10
N PHE A 112 -12.05 -8.27 -2.33
CA PHE A 112 -11.45 -9.27 -3.19
C PHE A 112 -11.91 -10.69 -2.86
N PHE A 113 -11.70 -11.14 -1.62
CA PHE A 113 -12.05 -12.51 -1.23
C PHE A 113 -13.55 -12.79 -1.36
N PHE A 114 -14.40 -11.84 -0.96
CA PHE A 114 -15.85 -11.97 -1.13
C PHE A 114 -16.26 -12.07 -2.61
N ASN A 115 -15.69 -11.26 -3.49
CA ASN A 115 -16.01 -11.32 -4.92
C ASN A 115 -15.65 -12.69 -5.53
N LEU A 116 -14.63 -13.36 -5.02
CA LEU A 116 -14.26 -14.71 -5.46
C LEU A 116 -15.21 -15.78 -4.93
N THR A 117 -15.65 -15.67 -3.67
CA THR A 117 -16.33 -16.77 -2.97
C THR A 117 -17.85 -16.65 -2.93
N VAL A 118 -18.42 -15.44 -2.98
CA VAL A 118 -19.87 -15.20 -2.88
C VAL A 118 -20.68 -15.96 -3.93
N PRO A 119 -20.29 -15.99 -5.23
CA PRO A 119 -21.02 -16.74 -6.25
C PRO A 119 -21.17 -18.24 -5.96
N TYR A 120 -20.29 -18.80 -5.12
CA TYR A 120 -20.27 -20.21 -4.75
C TYR A 120 -20.93 -20.44 -3.38
N TYR A 121 -20.54 -19.67 -2.36
CA TYR A 121 -21.02 -19.85 -0.99
C TYR A 121 -22.49 -19.48 -0.81
N PHE A 122 -22.95 -18.43 -1.49
CA PHE A 122 -24.32 -17.92 -1.38
C PHE A 122 -25.20 -18.28 -2.58
N ALA A 123 -24.82 -19.30 -3.36
CA ALA A 123 -25.67 -19.80 -4.46
C ALA A 123 -26.94 -20.43 -3.88
N THR A 124 -28.11 -19.94 -4.30
CA THR A 124 -29.42 -20.47 -3.90
C THR A 124 -30.27 -20.75 -5.14
N ALA A 125 -31.33 -21.56 -4.97
CA ALA A 125 -32.29 -21.81 -6.05
C ALA A 125 -32.98 -20.51 -6.54
N GLU A 126 -33.11 -19.49 -5.68
CA GLU A 126 -33.73 -18.21 -6.03
C GLU A 126 -32.81 -17.35 -6.92
N ASN A 127 -31.51 -17.28 -6.62
CA ASN A 127 -30.57 -16.48 -7.40
C ASN A 127 -30.02 -17.23 -8.64
N ARG A 128 -30.13 -18.56 -8.65
CA ARG A 128 -29.68 -19.45 -9.75
C ARG A 128 -28.23 -19.23 -10.16
N TRP A 129 -27.38 -18.78 -9.24
CA TRP A 129 -25.97 -18.51 -9.57
C TRP A 129 -25.23 -19.76 -10.02
N ALA A 130 -25.57 -20.93 -9.48
CA ALA A 130 -25.02 -22.21 -9.92
C ALA A 130 -25.29 -22.52 -11.39
N GLU A 131 -26.46 -22.13 -11.90
CA GLU A 131 -26.89 -22.43 -13.26
C GLU A 131 -26.45 -21.35 -14.26
N VAL A 132 -26.43 -20.08 -13.84
CA VAL A 132 -26.25 -18.95 -14.76
C VAL A 132 -24.87 -18.32 -14.65
N LEU A 133 -24.33 -18.18 -13.44
CA LEU A 133 -23.10 -17.42 -13.20
C LEU A 133 -21.86 -18.30 -13.14
N GLN A 134 -21.90 -19.37 -12.35
CA GLN A 134 -20.75 -20.28 -12.17
C GLN A 134 -20.21 -20.85 -13.49
N PRO A 135 -21.03 -21.25 -14.48
CA PRO A 135 -20.53 -21.75 -15.75
C PRO A 135 -19.78 -20.72 -16.61
N LEU A 136 -20.00 -19.42 -16.35
CA LEU A 136 -19.33 -18.32 -17.04
C LEU A 136 -17.99 -17.93 -16.39
N LEU A 137 -17.75 -18.37 -15.15
CA LEU A 137 -16.56 -18.05 -14.39
C LEU A 137 -15.45 -19.07 -14.69
N PRO A 138 -14.26 -18.63 -15.15
CA PRO A 138 -13.13 -19.54 -15.32
C PRO A 138 -12.76 -20.24 -14.01
N ALA A 139 -12.56 -21.56 -14.07
CA ALA A 139 -12.16 -22.36 -12.91
C ALA A 139 -10.88 -21.85 -12.22
N SER A 140 -9.99 -21.18 -12.97
CA SER A 140 -8.76 -20.62 -12.39
C SER A 140 -8.97 -19.37 -11.52
N TRP A 141 -10.17 -18.78 -11.50
CA TRP A 141 -10.40 -17.49 -10.83
C TRP A 141 -10.86 -17.63 -9.37
N TYR A 142 -11.28 -18.82 -8.94
CA TYR A 142 -11.86 -19.05 -7.61
C TYR A 142 -11.35 -20.38 -6.99
N PRO A 143 -11.39 -20.53 -5.65
CA PRO A 143 -10.94 -21.75 -4.99
C PRO A 143 -11.77 -22.96 -5.40
N GLN A 144 -11.11 -24.03 -5.84
CA GLN A 144 -11.76 -25.24 -6.36
C GLN A 144 -12.25 -26.21 -5.25
N SER A 145 -12.47 -25.72 -4.03
CA SER A 145 -12.93 -26.55 -2.90
C SER A 145 -13.99 -25.80 -2.13
N ILE A 146 -15.17 -26.40 -2.00
CA ILE A 146 -16.27 -25.85 -1.21
C ILE A 146 -15.89 -25.78 0.28
N GLU A 147 -15.16 -26.77 0.78
CA GLU A 147 -14.66 -26.80 2.16
C GLU A 147 -13.70 -25.64 2.45
N ALA A 148 -12.88 -25.27 1.46
CA ALA A 148 -11.97 -24.13 1.57
C ALA A 148 -12.73 -22.79 1.60
N VAL A 149 -13.84 -22.70 0.87
CA VAL A 149 -14.74 -21.54 0.89
C VAL A 149 -15.52 -21.50 2.20
N ASP A 150 -16.08 -22.61 2.65
CA ASP A 150 -16.80 -22.71 3.92
C ASP A 150 -15.91 -22.37 5.11
N GLY A 151 -14.66 -22.86 5.11
CA GLY A 151 -13.66 -22.54 6.13
C GLY A 151 -13.27 -21.05 6.15
N PHE A 152 -13.36 -20.35 5.01
CA PHE A 152 -13.14 -18.90 4.96
C PHE A 152 -14.24 -18.13 5.69
N TYR A 153 -15.51 -18.52 5.56
CA TYR A 153 -16.64 -17.85 6.21
C TYR A 153 -16.84 -18.28 7.66
N ASN A 154 -16.74 -19.57 7.95
CA ASN A 154 -17.03 -20.14 9.27
C ASN A 154 -15.80 -20.17 10.19
N GLY A 155 -14.61 -19.97 9.62
CA GLY A 155 -13.33 -20.10 10.30
C GLY A 155 -12.85 -21.55 10.37
N LEU A 156 -11.54 -21.71 10.57
CA LEU A 156 -10.93 -23.03 10.72
C LEU A 156 -11.28 -23.62 12.10
N GLY A 157 -11.63 -24.90 12.15
CA GLY A 157 -11.98 -25.60 13.38
C GLY A 157 -10.83 -25.57 14.39
N GLY A 158 -11.12 -25.19 15.64
CA GLY A 158 -10.10 -25.10 16.70
C GLY A 158 -9.12 -23.92 16.57
N SER A 159 -9.27 -23.05 15.56
CA SER A 159 -8.36 -21.92 15.29
C SER A 159 -8.11 -21.00 16.49
N ARG A 160 -9.09 -20.84 17.40
CA ARG A 160 -8.95 -20.01 18.61
C ARG A 160 -7.94 -20.55 19.62
N GLN A 161 -7.64 -21.84 19.56
CA GLN A 161 -6.71 -22.53 20.47
C GLN A 161 -5.34 -22.76 19.81
N MET A 162 -5.22 -22.48 18.51
CA MET A 162 -4.03 -22.73 17.71
C MET A 162 -3.07 -21.54 17.71
N GLY A 163 -1.78 -21.83 17.58
CA GLY A 163 -0.79 -20.81 17.29
C GLY A 163 -0.91 -20.26 15.86
N TRP A 164 -0.39 -19.06 15.60
CA TRP A 164 -0.42 -18.46 14.25
C TRP A 164 0.19 -19.35 13.15
N VAL A 165 1.23 -20.12 13.49
CA VAL A 165 1.89 -21.04 12.55
C VAL A 165 0.99 -22.24 12.22
N GLU A 166 0.28 -22.78 13.21
CA GLU A 166 -0.64 -23.89 13.02
C GLU A 166 -1.85 -23.46 12.18
N VAL A 167 -2.37 -22.25 12.43
CA VAL A 167 -3.43 -21.65 11.60
C VAL A 167 -2.98 -21.54 10.15
N LEU A 168 -1.76 -21.03 9.91
CA LEU A 168 -1.19 -20.94 8.56
C LEU A 168 -1.05 -22.31 7.88
N GLN A 169 -0.72 -23.36 8.62
CA GLN A 169 -0.60 -24.72 8.08
C GLN A 169 -1.96 -25.36 7.78
N GLN A 170 -3.01 -25.01 8.51
CA GLN A 170 -4.36 -25.55 8.29
C GLN A 170 -5.12 -24.89 7.14
N ILE A 171 -4.66 -23.74 6.64
CA ILE A 171 -5.26 -23.13 5.46
C ILE A 171 -5.11 -24.09 4.26
N PRO A 172 -6.19 -24.40 3.52
CA PRO A 172 -6.14 -25.31 2.37
C PRO A 172 -5.48 -24.62 1.16
N TRP A 173 -4.16 -24.42 1.23
CA TRP A 173 -3.38 -23.72 0.22
C TRP A 173 -3.50 -24.32 -1.18
N GLY A 174 -3.73 -25.64 -1.29
CA GLY A 174 -3.95 -26.30 -2.57
C GLY A 174 -5.14 -25.73 -3.35
N ALA A 175 -6.21 -25.31 -2.65
CA ALA A 175 -7.38 -24.70 -3.26
C ALA A 175 -7.17 -23.21 -3.59
N TRP A 176 -6.35 -22.50 -2.81
CA TRP A 176 -6.18 -21.05 -2.90
C TRP A 176 -5.00 -20.60 -3.76
N ALA A 177 -3.91 -21.38 -3.83
CA ALA A 177 -2.67 -20.96 -4.48
C ALA A 177 -2.86 -20.64 -5.96
N GLY A 178 -3.57 -21.48 -6.71
CA GLY A 178 -3.84 -21.27 -8.14
C GLY A 178 -4.55 -19.94 -8.41
N PRO A 179 -5.75 -19.71 -7.82
CA PRO A 179 -6.47 -18.44 -7.95
C PRO A 179 -5.66 -17.23 -7.49
N LEU A 180 -4.99 -17.32 -6.34
CA LEU A 180 -4.20 -16.20 -5.81
C LEU A 180 -3.04 -15.83 -6.74
N LEU A 181 -2.32 -16.81 -7.29
CA LEU A 181 -1.23 -16.55 -8.22
C LEU A 181 -1.73 -15.89 -9.51
N GLY A 182 -2.87 -16.35 -10.04
CA GLY A 182 -3.50 -15.74 -11.22
C GLY A 182 -3.87 -14.27 -10.98
N TRP A 183 -4.52 -13.99 -9.86
CA TRP A 183 -4.89 -12.62 -9.47
C TRP A 183 -3.69 -11.74 -9.14
N ILE A 184 -2.66 -12.25 -8.46
CA ILE A 184 -1.42 -11.51 -8.22
C ILE A 184 -0.78 -11.10 -9.55
N GLY A 185 -0.69 -12.03 -10.52
CA GLY A 185 -0.16 -11.73 -11.84
C GLY A 185 -0.94 -10.62 -12.55
N PHE A 186 -2.28 -10.73 -12.55
CA PHE A 186 -3.16 -9.71 -13.12
C PHE A 186 -2.99 -8.34 -12.46
N ILE A 187 -2.99 -8.30 -11.11
CA ILE A 187 -2.85 -7.05 -10.34
C ILE A 187 -1.50 -6.40 -10.64
N LEU A 188 -0.40 -7.16 -10.65
CA LEU A 188 0.93 -6.65 -10.98
C LEU A 188 0.98 -6.10 -12.40
N MET A 189 0.32 -6.75 -13.37
CA MET A 189 0.22 -6.27 -14.74
C MET A 189 -0.54 -4.94 -14.82
N CYS A 190 -1.65 -4.80 -14.08
CA CYS A 190 -2.40 -3.55 -13.98
C CYS A 190 -1.53 -2.43 -13.39
N TYR A 191 -0.79 -2.70 -12.31
CA TYR A 191 0.17 -1.74 -11.75
C TYR A 191 1.26 -1.36 -12.75
N LEU A 192 1.78 -2.31 -13.51
CA LEU A 192 2.77 -2.04 -14.55
C LEU A 192 2.20 -1.10 -15.61
N VAL A 193 0.99 -1.35 -16.12
CA VAL A 193 0.32 -0.49 -17.09
C VAL A 193 0.07 0.91 -16.54
N MET A 194 -0.34 1.04 -15.27
CA MET A 194 -0.51 2.33 -14.62
C MET A 194 0.82 3.09 -14.53
N VAL A 195 1.91 2.42 -14.13
CA VAL A 195 3.25 3.02 -14.08
C VAL A 195 3.72 3.43 -15.47
N CYS A 196 3.52 2.59 -16.49
CA CYS A 196 3.84 2.92 -17.88
C CYS A 196 3.07 4.17 -18.33
N THR A 197 1.76 4.21 -18.09
CA THR A 197 0.90 5.35 -18.44
C THR A 197 1.38 6.64 -17.75
N VAL A 198 1.65 6.59 -16.44
CA VAL A 198 2.17 7.75 -15.70
C VAL A 198 3.54 8.19 -16.22
N SER A 199 4.40 7.24 -16.59
CA SER A 199 5.72 7.57 -17.14
C SER A 199 5.66 8.23 -18.52
N LEU A 200 4.69 7.83 -19.35
CA LEU A 200 4.48 8.37 -20.70
C LEU A 200 3.78 9.73 -20.66
N LEU A 201 2.70 9.85 -19.89
CA LEU A 201 1.84 11.04 -19.86
C LEU A 201 2.23 12.06 -18.79
N GLY A 202 3.00 11.68 -17.77
CA GLY A 202 3.29 12.53 -16.62
C GLY A 202 4.07 13.81 -16.94
N ARG A 203 4.74 13.87 -18.09
CA ARG A 203 5.43 15.09 -18.54
C ARG A 203 4.45 16.19 -18.97
N GLN A 204 3.30 15.84 -19.54
CA GLN A 204 2.37 16.82 -20.10
C GLN A 204 1.72 17.72 -19.03
N PRO A 205 1.15 17.19 -17.93
CA PRO A 205 0.59 18.02 -16.86
C PRO A 205 1.63 18.89 -16.14
N LEU A 206 2.85 18.37 -15.99
CA LEU A 206 3.91 19.04 -15.23
C LEU A 206 4.56 20.19 -16.02
N TYR A 207 4.91 19.95 -17.28
CA TYR A 207 5.68 20.90 -18.08
C TYR A 207 4.80 21.78 -18.96
N ASN A 208 3.76 21.22 -19.56
CA ASN A 208 2.95 21.93 -20.55
C ASN A 208 1.74 22.63 -19.91
N GLU A 209 1.08 21.97 -18.95
CA GLU A 209 -0.14 22.51 -18.31
C GLU A 209 0.14 23.24 -16.98
N ARG A 210 1.41 23.21 -16.50
CA ARG A 210 1.86 23.85 -15.25
C ARG A 210 0.89 23.61 -14.08
N MET A 211 0.39 22.38 -13.98
CA MET A 211 -0.63 22.06 -12.99
C MET A 211 -0.04 22.25 -11.59
N ASN A 212 -0.71 23.05 -10.74
CA ASN A 212 -0.26 23.28 -9.38
C ASN A 212 -0.61 22.05 -8.54
N PHE A 213 0.38 21.47 -7.84
CA PHE A 213 0.19 20.32 -6.95
C PHE A 213 0.26 20.76 -5.48
N PRO A 214 -0.81 21.35 -4.92
CA PRO A 214 -0.81 21.87 -3.54
C PRO A 214 -0.48 20.78 -2.52
N LEU A 215 -0.86 19.53 -2.78
CA LEU A 215 -0.57 18.38 -1.93
C LEU A 215 0.92 18.04 -1.84
N LEU A 216 1.75 18.43 -2.82
CA LEU A 216 3.19 18.23 -2.78
C LEU A 216 3.93 19.28 -1.95
N ARG A 217 3.31 20.44 -1.67
CA ARG A 217 3.98 21.52 -0.91
C ARG A 217 4.31 21.11 0.52
N VAL A 218 3.43 20.36 1.18
CA VAL A 218 3.64 19.93 2.57
C VAL A 218 4.84 18.97 2.69
N PRO A 219 4.95 17.90 1.87
CA PRO A 219 6.16 17.08 1.83
C PRO A 219 7.43 17.88 1.51
N ILE A 220 7.38 18.84 0.59
CA ILE A 220 8.55 19.65 0.24
C ILE A 220 9.05 20.46 1.45
N LEU A 221 8.15 21.13 2.19
CA LEU A 221 8.50 21.88 3.39
C LEU A 221 9.10 20.99 4.49
N MET A 222 8.56 19.78 4.69
CA MET A 222 9.08 18.81 5.67
C MET A 222 10.45 18.23 5.28
N GLN A 223 10.80 18.22 3.98
CA GLN A 223 12.11 17.81 3.50
C GLN A 223 13.19 18.87 3.76
N GLU A 224 12.82 20.14 3.83
CA GLU A 224 13.73 21.28 3.98
C GLU A 224 14.08 21.60 5.44
N SER A 225 13.31 21.11 6.42
CA SER A 225 13.53 21.25 7.87
C SER A 225 14.47 20.18 8.45
#